data_AF-A0A7X0P780-F1
#
_entry.id   AF-A0A7X0P780-F1
#
_cell.length_a   1.000
_cell.length_b   1.000
_cell.length_c   1.000
_cell.angle_alpha   90.00
_cell.angle_beta   90.00
_cell.angle_gamma   90.00
#
_symmetry.space_group_name_H-M   'P 1'
#
loop_
_entity.id
_entity.type
_entity.pdbx_description
1 polymer ?
#
loop_
_entity_poly.entity_id
_entity_poly.type
_entity_poly.pdbx_seq_one_letter_code
_entity_poly.pdbx_strand_id
1 'polypeptide(L)'
;MRSDEEIARALRTIGERAEALDLLAGVAVKRRRRRRRRVRAALAAVCAAALGWGTLVLWPAPPAPVVGTPVTAIDSPLTAIERRWPQAVFTMPERYRPLAAIDATRVLVRAEPGTIEVYDSATGRSRPLATLPDQPRQLAANGEWVAWMSGREVAFVPVRGGKVIRTGPVEGENVDRMELVGDRLVWSAPLDGVWRLDLPAGVIERVPGSAGLQLAAWPWATDEPLHLRGNPTRLVNLETGRTVTITPARGVEGLRCGSTWCLGVRDGAAVVQRTDGGQARVRPELRGRTGYPYRDRFFVGSAVYDTRAGVLVPIEPPDGKWSSGPGVISWAARDGEVRVVNLAAVPPGRY
;
A
#
# COMPACT_ATOMS: atom_id res chain seq x y z
N MET A 1 55.64 13.71 34.69
CA MET A 1 55.73 13.22 33.30
C MET A 1 54.83 12.01 33.18
N ARG A 2 53.65 12.16 32.55
CA ARG A 2 52.77 11.03 32.22
C ARG A 2 53.30 10.36 30.96
N SER A 3 53.37 9.03 30.94
CA SER A 3 53.98 8.28 29.83
C SER A 3 53.06 8.25 28.61
N ASP A 4 53.66 8.22 27.41
CA ASP A 4 52.95 8.16 26.13
C ASP A 4 51.98 6.97 26.03
N GLU A 5 52.20 5.93 26.84
CA GLU A 5 51.30 4.78 26.96
C GLU A 5 49.97 5.12 27.65
N GLU A 6 49.93 6.06 28.58
CA GLU A 6 48.67 6.53 29.19
C GLU A 6 47.84 7.35 28.19
N ILE A 7 48.50 8.11 27.32
CA ILE A 7 47.83 8.89 26.25
C ILE A 7 47.28 7.93 25.18
N ALA A 8 48.06 6.93 24.77
CA ALA A 8 47.61 5.93 23.79
C ALA A 8 46.45 5.05 24.32
N ARG A 9 46.42 4.78 25.64
CA ARG A 9 45.33 4.05 26.29
C ARG A 9 44.07 4.91 26.44
N ALA A 10 44.23 6.19 26.81
CA ALA A 10 43.11 7.14 26.89
C ALA A 10 42.45 7.40 25.52
N LEU A 11 43.24 7.49 24.44
CA LEU A 11 42.70 7.66 23.08
C LEU A 11 41.94 6.43 22.57
N ARG A 12 42.36 5.21 22.94
CA ARG A 12 41.62 3.97 22.61
C ARG A 12 40.29 3.88 23.35
N THR A 13 40.23 4.27 24.62
CA THR A 13 38.98 4.27 25.41
C THR A 13 37.98 5.34 24.96
N ILE A 14 38.44 6.42 24.33
CA ILE A 14 37.57 7.45 23.72
C ILE A 14 37.05 6.97 22.35
N GLY A 15 37.86 6.22 21.58
CA GLY A 15 37.45 5.62 20.31
C GLY A 15 36.36 4.54 20.43
N GLU A 16 36.32 3.81 21.56
CA GLU A 16 35.31 2.76 21.82
C GLU A 16 34.00 3.29 22.43
N ARG A 17 33.94 4.56 22.87
CA ARG A 17 32.74 5.20 23.45
C ARG A 17 32.13 6.31 22.59
N ALA A 18 32.71 6.62 21.44
CA ALA A 18 32.09 7.51 20.48
C ALA A 18 31.08 6.71 19.63
N GLU A 19 29.83 6.64 20.10
CA GLU A 19 28.70 6.41 19.20
C GLU A 19 28.86 7.35 18.00
N ALA A 20 28.80 6.78 16.79
CA ALA A 20 28.74 7.53 15.55
C ALA A 20 27.44 8.36 15.54
N LEU A 21 27.48 9.53 16.19
CA LEU A 21 26.50 10.58 16.01
C LEU A 21 26.59 10.99 14.55
N ASP A 22 25.57 10.57 13.79
CA ASP A 22 25.38 10.87 12.39
C ASP A 22 25.25 12.40 12.19
N LEU A 23 26.39 13.04 11.97
CA LEU A 23 26.50 14.46 11.63
C LEU A 23 25.84 14.80 10.28
N LEU A 24 25.50 13.80 9.45
CA LEU A 24 24.76 13.97 8.20
C LEU A 24 23.24 13.97 8.43
N ALA A 25 22.72 13.22 9.41
CA ALA A 25 21.32 13.31 9.85
C ALA A 25 20.96 14.73 10.35
N GLY A 26 21.88 15.40 11.05
CA GLY A 26 21.71 16.78 11.52
C GLY A 26 21.53 17.80 10.37
N VAL A 27 22.21 17.60 9.25
CA VAL A 27 22.14 18.51 8.08
C VAL A 27 20.90 18.25 7.24
N ALA A 28 20.47 16.98 7.09
CA ALA A 28 19.24 16.61 6.39
C ALA A 28 17.98 17.17 7.07
N VAL A 29 17.92 17.13 8.40
CA VAL A 29 16.80 17.68 9.19
C VAL A 29 16.74 19.22 9.08
N LYS A 30 17.89 19.91 9.07
CA LYS A 30 17.97 21.38 8.94
C LYS A 30 17.58 21.87 7.54
N ARG A 31 17.93 21.12 6.47
CA ARG A 31 17.52 21.41 5.07
C ARG A 31 16.01 21.24 4.86
N ARG A 32 15.40 20.20 5.45
CA ARG A 32 13.93 19.96 5.38
C ARG A 32 13.14 21.07 6.09
N ARG A 33 13.66 21.59 7.21
CA ARG A 33 13.03 22.70 7.96
C ARG A 33 13.10 24.05 7.23
N ARG A 34 14.20 24.36 6.53
CA ARG A 34 14.32 25.58 5.68
C ARG A 34 13.42 25.53 4.44
N ARG A 35 13.26 24.37 3.79
CA ARG A 35 12.38 24.22 2.61
C ARG A 35 10.90 24.40 2.96
N ARG A 36 10.46 23.93 4.14
CA ARG A 36 9.07 24.10 4.61
C ARG A 36 8.72 25.54 5.02
N ARG A 37 9.69 26.37 5.41
CA ARG A 37 9.44 27.79 5.71
C ARG A 37 9.28 28.66 4.45
N ARG A 38 9.84 28.26 3.30
CA ARG A 38 9.70 29.01 2.03
C ARG A 38 8.41 28.73 1.25
N VAL A 39 7.62 27.74 1.66
CA VAL A 39 6.34 27.38 0.98
C VAL A 39 5.11 27.92 1.73
N ARG A 40 5.28 28.61 2.87
CA ARG A 40 4.18 29.25 3.63
C ARG A 40 4.13 30.78 3.51
N ALA A 41 4.66 31.34 2.42
CA ALA A 41 4.70 32.79 2.20
C ALA A 41 4.15 33.23 0.83
N ALA A 42 3.16 32.52 0.29
CA ALA A 42 2.44 32.95 -0.90
C ALA A 42 0.99 32.47 -0.82
N LEU A 43 0.15 33.22 -0.09
CA LEU A 43 -1.29 33.33 -0.28
C LEU A 43 -1.78 34.43 0.67
N ALA A 44 -1.50 35.67 0.27
CA ALA A 44 -2.20 36.84 0.76
C ALA A 44 -2.45 37.75 -0.45
N ALA A 45 -3.62 38.38 -0.44
CA ALA A 45 -4.10 39.42 -1.35
C ALA A 45 -4.66 38.95 -2.70
N VAL A 46 -5.99 38.75 -2.74
CA VAL A 46 -6.89 39.52 -3.63
C VAL A 46 -8.25 39.62 -2.93
N CYS A 47 -8.55 40.79 -2.36
CA CYS A 47 -9.91 41.22 -2.00
C CYS A 47 -9.89 42.75 -1.97
N ALA A 48 -10.26 43.39 -3.08
CA ALA A 48 -10.88 44.70 -3.10
C ALA A 48 -11.44 45.04 -4.49
N ALA A 49 -12.62 45.67 -4.44
CA ALA A 49 -13.26 46.49 -5.47
C ALA A 49 -13.96 45.78 -6.64
N ALA A 50 -15.26 45.54 -6.45
CA ALA A 50 -16.25 45.89 -7.46
C ALA A 50 -17.54 46.36 -6.77
N LEU A 51 -17.61 47.67 -6.51
CA LEU A 51 -18.87 48.41 -6.46
C LEU A 51 -19.26 48.69 -7.91
N GLY A 52 -20.45 48.29 -8.34
CA GLY A 52 -20.94 48.54 -9.69
C GLY A 52 -22.44 48.29 -9.79
N TRP A 53 -23.15 49.33 -10.21
CA TRP A 53 -24.59 49.57 -10.23
C TRP A 53 -25.54 48.47 -10.71
N GLY A 54 -26.78 48.61 -10.21
CA GLY A 54 -27.91 47.77 -10.56
C GLY A 54 -28.44 47.94 -11.98
N THR A 55 -29.08 46.87 -12.44
CA THR A 55 -30.24 46.90 -13.34
C THR A 55 -31.15 45.74 -12.91
N LEU A 56 -32.40 46.06 -12.60
CA LEU A 56 -33.45 45.07 -12.34
C LEU A 56 -33.90 44.49 -13.68
N VAL A 57 -33.53 43.24 -13.97
CA VAL A 57 -34.14 42.46 -15.04
C VAL A 57 -35.18 41.54 -14.40
N LEU A 58 -36.46 41.81 -14.67
CA LEU A 58 -37.59 40.95 -14.33
C LEU A 58 -37.48 39.64 -15.13
N TRP A 59 -37.08 38.56 -14.47
CA TRP A 59 -37.07 37.21 -15.04
C TRP A 59 -38.44 36.56 -14.81
N PRO A 60 -39.08 35.95 -15.84
CA PRO A 60 -40.32 35.20 -15.65
C PRO A 60 -40.09 33.97 -14.76
N ALA A 61 -41.05 33.73 -13.86
CA ALA A 61 -41.03 32.65 -12.89
C ALA A 61 -40.87 31.27 -13.56
N PRO A 62 -40.01 30.37 -13.02
CA PRO A 62 -39.95 28.99 -13.48
C PRO A 62 -41.25 28.24 -13.13
N PRO A 63 -41.70 27.29 -13.98
CA PRO A 63 -42.86 26.45 -13.68
C PRO A 63 -42.61 25.64 -12.40
N ALA A 64 -43.68 25.49 -11.62
CA ALA A 64 -43.66 24.81 -10.33
C ALA A 64 -43.03 23.41 -10.44
N PRO A 65 -42.23 22.98 -9.43
CA PRO A 65 -41.65 21.65 -9.43
C PRO A 65 -42.77 20.61 -9.36
N VAL A 66 -42.78 19.71 -10.34
CA VAL A 66 -43.54 18.46 -10.25
C VAL A 66 -42.95 17.68 -9.07
N VAL A 67 -43.73 17.58 -7.99
CA VAL A 67 -43.39 16.76 -6.83
C VAL A 67 -43.44 15.30 -7.28
N GLY A 68 -42.29 14.78 -7.68
CA GLY A 68 -42.11 13.35 -7.89
C GLY A 68 -42.28 12.64 -6.55
N THR A 69 -43.14 11.63 -6.52
CA THR A 69 -43.25 10.69 -5.41
C THR A 69 -41.86 10.20 -4.99
N PRO A 70 -41.50 10.25 -3.69
CA PRO A 70 -40.22 9.74 -3.24
C PRO A 70 -40.16 8.25 -3.56
N VAL A 71 -39.22 7.87 -4.43
CA VAL A 71 -38.82 6.47 -4.57
C VAL A 71 -38.25 6.07 -3.22
N THR A 72 -38.97 5.23 -2.50
CA THR A 72 -38.49 4.60 -1.27
C THR A 72 -37.27 3.77 -1.63
N ALA A 73 -36.08 4.34 -1.49
CA ALA A 73 -34.85 3.57 -1.50
C ALA A 73 -35.00 2.52 -0.39
N ILE A 74 -35.03 1.25 -0.77
CA ILE A 74 -35.01 0.15 0.19
C ILE A 74 -33.65 0.24 0.87
N ASP A 75 -33.64 0.83 2.07
CA ASP A 75 -32.46 1.07 2.88
C ASP A 75 -31.89 -0.29 3.29
N SER A 76 -31.01 -0.83 2.45
CA SER A 76 -30.32 -2.07 2.77
C SER A 76 -29.43 -1.79 3.97
N PRO A 77 -29.52 -2.58 5.06
CA PRO A 77 -28.77 -2.31 6.26
C PRO A 77 -27.26 -2.27 5.95
N LEU A 78 -26.58 -1.22 6.40
CA LEU A 78 -25.14 -1.07 6.22
C LEU A 78 -24.41 -2.32 6.74
N THR A 79 -23.41 -2.81 6.01
CA THR A 79 -22.55 -3.92 6.44
C THR A 79 -21.65 -3.52 7.62
N ALA A 80 -21.02 -4.49 8.28
CA ALA A 80 -20.06 -4.20 9.36
C ALA A 80 -18.90 -3.30 8.88
N ILE A 81 -18.42 -3.51 7.65
CA ILE A 81 -17.35 -2.69 7.05
C ILE A 81 -17.83 -1.27 6.78
N GLU A 82 -19.04 -1.09 6.25
CA GLU A 82 -19.59 0.24 5.96
C GLU A 82 -19.80 1.06 7.22
N ARG A 83 -20.28 0.44 8.30
CA ARG A 83 -20.38 1.13 9.60
C ARG A 83 -19.02 1.53 10.14
N ARG A 84 -17.99 0.71 9.91
CA ARG A 84 -16.66 0.93 10.48
C ARG A 84 -15.80 1.92 9.68
N TRP A 85 -15.83 1.83 8.36
CA TRP A 85 -15.03 2.64 7.44
C TRP A 85 -15.87 3.13 6.26
N PRO A 86 -16.90 3.96 6.50
CA PRO A 86 -17.80 4.41 5.44
C PRO A 86 -17.06 5.09 4.29
N GLN A 87 -16.02 5.88 4.60
CA GLN A 87 -15.20 6.56 3.60
C GLN A 87 -14.33 5.63 2.73
N ALA A 88 -14.19 4.36 3.11
CA ALA A 88 -13.41 3.37 2.37
C ALA A 88 -14.27 2.49 1.48
N VAL A 89 -15.59 2.61 1.55
CA VAL A 89 -16.53 1.77 0.79
C VAL A 89 -17.20 2.60 -0.29
N PHE A 90 -17.29 2.03 -1.50
CA PHE A 90 -18.04 2.61 -2.61
C PHE A 90 -18.52 1.50 -3.54
N THR A 91 -19.38 1.85 -4.49
CA THR A 91 -19.80 0.95 -5.57
C THR A 91 -19.24 1.41 -6.92
N MET A 92 -19.09 0.47 -7.84
CA MET A 92 -18.69 0.73 -9.22
C MET A 92 -19.48 -0.16 -10.19
N PRO A 93 -19.61 0.22 -11.48
CA PRO A 93 -20.25 -0.64 -12.48
C PRO A 93 -19.62 -2.04 -12.59
N GLU A 94 -20.42 -3.07 -12.83
CA GLU A 94 -19.98 -4.49 -12.91
C GLU A 94 -18.91 -4.76 -13.97
N ARG A 95 -18.82 -3.94 -15.02
CA ARG A 95 -17.76 -4.05 -16.05
C ARG A 95 -16.34 -3.87 -15.48
N TYR A 96 -16.20 -3.38 -14.25
CA TYR A 96 -14.91 -3.15 -13.61
C TYR A 96 -14.57 -4.24 -12.59
N ARG A 97 -13.33 -4.74 -12.67
CA ARG A 97 -12.74 -5.65 -11.69
C ARG A 97 -11.61 -4.93 -10.95
N PRO A 98 -11.74 -4.63 -9.64
CA PRO A 98 -10.68 -3.99 -8.86
C PRO A 98 -9.41 -4.84 -8.82
N LEU A 99 -8.27 -4.21 -9.07
CA LEU A 99 -6.96 -4.85 -9.07
C LEU A 99 -6.09 -4.40 -7.89
N ALA A 100 -6.01 -3.09 -7.62
CA ALA A 100 -5.16 -2.54 -6.56
C ALA A 100 -5.64 -1.16 -6.11
N ALA A 101 -5.35 -0.78 -4.87
CA ALA A 101 -5.52 0.59 -4.39
C ALA A 101 -4.35 1.46 -4.87
N ILE A 102 -4.65 2.64 -5.42
CA ILE A 102 -3.64 3.64 -5.76
C ILE A 102 -3.48 4.63 -4.61
N ASP A 103 -4.60 5.21 -4.18
CA ASP A 103 -4.70 6.10 -3.02
C ASP A 103 -6.12 6.07 -2.42
N ALA A 104 -6.50 7.09 -1.65
CA ALA A 104 -7.78 7.12 -0.95
C ALA A 104 -9.02 7.15 -1.87
N THR A 105 -8.92 7.67 -3.10
CA THR A 105 -10.07 7.76 -4.02
C THR A 105 -9.82 7.04 -5.34
N ARG A 106 -8.57 6.72 -5.66
CA ARG A 106 -8.23 6.07 -6.93
C ARG A 106 -7.94 4.60 -6.71
N VAL A 107 -8.56 3.76 -7.53
CA VAL A 107 -8.29 2.33 -7.62
C VAL A 107 -7.91 1.97 -9.04
N LEU A 108 -7.00 1.03 -9.19
CA LEU A 108 -6.74 0.40 -10.47
C LEU A 108 -7.79 -0.67 -10.71
N VAL A 109 -8.41 -0.65 -11.88
CA VAL A 109 -9.44 -1.62 -12.30
C VAL A 109 -9.07 -2.24 -13.65
N ARG A 110 -9.58 -3.44 -13.91
CA ARG A 110 -9.65 -4.02 -15.26
C ARG A 110 -11.07 -3.82 -15.78
N ALA A 111 -11.20 -3.17 -16.93
CA ALA A 111 -12.43 -3.07 -17.70
C ALA A 111 -12.43 -4.10 -18.84
N GLU A 112 -13.61 -4.50 -19.31
CA GLU A 112 -13.75 -5.28 -20.55
C GLU A 112 -13.51 -4.38 -21.78
N PRO A 113 -12.80 -4.85 -22.83
CA PRO A 113 -12.33 -6.22 -23.08
C PRO A 113 -10.88 -6.51 -22.60
N GLY A 114 -10.38 -5.87 -21.55
CA GLY A 114 -9.05 -6.14 -20.98
C GLY A 114 -8.18 -4.91 -20.72
N THR A 115 -8.79 -3.72 -20.73
CA THR A 115 -8.08 -2.45 -20.47
C THR A 115 -7.88 -2.27 -18.97
N ILE A 116 -6.67 -1.89 -18.54
CA ILE A 116 -6.47 -1.37 -17.20
C ILE A 116 -6.76 0.12 -17.17
N GLU A 117 -7.55 0.53 -16.18
CA GLU A 117 -8.01 1.90 -16.00
C GLU A 117 -7.80 2.37 -14.56
N VAL A 118 -7.67 3.67 -14.39
CA VAL A 118 -7.78 4.30 -13.07
C VAL A 118 -9.22 4.74 -12.89
N TYR A 119 -9.90 4.18 -11.90
CA TYR A 119 -11.24 4.58 -11.49
C TYR A 119 -11.13 5.49 -10.27
N ASP A 120 -11.76 6.66 -10.34
CA ASP A 120 -11.86 7.62 -9.25
C ASP A 120 -13.24 7.46 -8.58
N SER A 121 -13.24 6.95 -7.35
CA SER A 121 -14.45 6.67 -6.57
C SER A 121 -15.19 7.91 -6.10
N ALA A 122 -14.56 9.08 -6.10
CA ALA A 122 -15.22 10.32 -5.71
C ALA A 122 -16.04 10.92 -6.86
N THR A 123 -15.60 10.69 -8.10
CA THR A 123 -16.24 11.25 -9.31
C THR A 123 -16.98 10.21 -10.15
N GLY A 124 -16.76 8.92 -9.88
CA GLY A 124 -17.27 7.80 -10.69
C GLY A 124 -16.65 7.70 -12.09
N ARG A 125 -15.62 8.51 -12.38
CA ARG A 125 -14.96 8.56 -13.69
C ARG A 125 -13.82 7.56 -13.75
N SER A 126 -13.65 6.96 -14.92
CA SER A 126 -12.48 6.13 -15.22
C SER A 126 -11.62 6.76 -16.32
N ARG A 127 -10.34 6.40 -16.36
CA ARG A 127 -9.45 6.75 -17.45
C ARG A 127 -8.59 5.55 -17.85
N PRO A 128 -8.57 5.18 -19.14
CA PRO A 128 -7.73 4.08 -19.62
C PRO A 128 -6.24 4.41 -19.50
N LEU A 129 -5.46 3.38 -19.17
CA LEU A 129 -4.00 3.43 -19.14
C LEU A 129 -3.37 2.59 -20.24
N ALA A 130 -3.76 1.33 -20.34
CA ALA A 130 -3.19 0.36 -21.26
C ALA A 130 -4.15 -0.80 -21.49
N THR A 131 -4.01 -1.47 -22.64
CA THR A 131 -4.69 -2.74 -22.92
C THR A 131 -3.79 -3.89 -22.50
N LEU A 132 -4.33 -4.82 -21.70
CA LEU A 132 -3.64 -6.05 -21.32
C LEU A 132 -4.33 -7.24 -21.99
N PRO A 133 -3.61 -8.03 -22.82
CA PRO A 133 -4.20 -9.23 -23.42
C PRO A 133 -4.62 -10.23 -22.32
N ASP A 134 -3.79 -10.37 -21.29
CA ASP A 134 -3.99 -11.30 -20.18
C ASP A 134 -4.00 -10.59 -18.83
N GLN A 135 -4.49 -11.28 -17.80
CA GLN A 135 -4.38 -10.79 -16.42
C GLN A 135 -2.91 -10.82 -15.98
N PRO A 136 -2.35 -9.69 -15.50
CA PRO A 136 -0.96 -9.66 -15.07
C PRO A 136 -0.78 -10.54 -13.83
N ARG A 137 0.27 -11.37 -13.82
CA ARG A 137 0.61 -12.21 -12.66
C ARG A 137 1.01 -11.38 -11.44
N GLN A 138 1.74 -10.31 -11.69
CA GLN A 138 2.20 -9.36 -10.69
C GLN A 138 1.88 -7.96 -11.15
N LEU A 139 1.35 -7.16 -10.24
CA LEU A 139 0.96 -5.78 -10.51
C LEU A 139 1.20 -4.92 -9.27
N ALA A 140 1.71 -3.71 -9.48
CA ALA A 140 1.86 -2.69 -8.46
C ALA A 140 1.31 -1.36 -8.99
N ALA A 141 0.77 -0.54 -8.09
CA ALA A 141 0.31 0.79 -8.42
C ALA A 141 0.57 1.74 -7.24
N ASN A 142 0.92 2.99 -7.54
CA ASN A 142 0.96 4.07 -6.57
C ASN A 142 0.38 5.35 -7.22
N GLY A 143 0.48 6.50 -6.55
CA GLY A 143 -0.09 7.76 -7.05
C GLY A 143 0.47 8.28 -8.38
N GLU A 144 1.61 7.74 -8.83
CA GLU A 144 2.40 8.23 -9.98
C GLU A 144 2.53 7.19 -11.10
N TRP A 145 2.63 5.91 -10.78
CA TRP A 145 2.93 4.83 -11.72
C TRP A 145 2.02 3.61 -11.52
N VAL A 146 1.85 2.85 -12.61
CA VAL A 146 1.32 1.49 -12.62
C VAL A 146 2.34 0.62 -13.33
N ALA A 147 2.68 -0.52 -12.73
CA ALA A 147 3.65 -1.47 -13.28
C ALA A 147 3.11 -2.91 -13.19
N TRP A 148 3.45 -3.75 -14.17
CA TRP A 148 3.09 -5.15 -14.21
C TRP A 148 4.15 -6.00 -14.90
N MET A 149 4.20 -7.28 -14.53
CA MET A 149 5.05 -8.26 -15.20
C MET A 149 4.39 -8.76 -16.50
N SER A 150 5.15 -8.77 -17.59
CA SER A 150 4.75 -9.18 -18.94
C SER A 150 5.77 -10.16 -19.51
N GLY A 151 5.60 -11.45 -19.22
CA GLY A 151 6.61 -12.45 -19.56
C GLY A 151 7.91 -12.21 -18.77
N ARG A 152 9.00 -11.97 -19.48
CA ARG A 152 10.31 -11.61 -18.90
C ARG A 152 10.57 -10.11 -18.89
N GLU A 153 9.59 -9.28 -19.18
CA GLU A 153 9.73 -7.82 -19.13
C GLU A 153 8.86 -7.27 -18.01
N VAL A 154 9.28 -6.11 -17.49
CA VAL A 154 8.41 -5.25 -16.71
C VAL A 154 7.87 -4.14 -17.59
N ALA A 155 6.56 -3.98 -17.58
CA ALA A 155 5.88 -2.90 -18.27
C ALA A 155 5.35 -1.90 -17.24
N PHE A 156 5.43 -0.61 -17.56
CA PHE A 156 4.93 0.45 -16.68
C PHE A 156 4.42 1.67 -17.46
N VAL A 157 3.53 2.42 -16.83
CA VAL A 157 2.90 3.62 -17.40
C VAL A 157 2.62 4.63 -16.29
N PRO A 158 2.76 5.94 -16.53
CA PRO A 158 2.34 6.93 -15.55
C PRO A 158 0.85 6.79 -15.28
N VAL A 159 0.43 6.96 -14.03
CA VAL A 159 -0.98 7.00 -13.64
C VAL A 159 -1.72 8.04 -14.46
N ARG A 160 -1.12 9.19 -14.78
CA ARG A 160 -1.70 10.23 -15.64
C ARG A 160 -1.94 9.82 -17.11
N GLY A 161 -1.54 8.61 -17.49
CA GLY A 161 -1.55 8.12 -18.87
C GLY A 161 -0.23 8.40 -19.58
N GLY A 162 -0.12 7.88 -20.80
CA GLY A 162 1.06 8.01 -21.64
C GLY A 162 1.39 6.71 -22.36
N LYS A 163 2.56 6.67 -23.00
CA LYS A 163 3.07 5.47 -23.64
C LYS A 163 3.51 4.46 -22.57
N VAL A 164 3.11 3.20 -22.73
CA VAL A 164 3.63 2.08 -21.94
C VAL A 164 5.11 1.90 -22.28
N ILE A 165 5.95 1.88 -21.25
CA ILE A 165 7.37 1.60 -21.35
C ILE A 165 7.59 0.16 -20.91
N ARG A 166 8.47 -0.56 -21.61
CA ARG A 166 8.87 -1.93 -21.29
C ARG A 166 10.37 -1.99 -21.09
N THR A 167 10.80 -2.72 -20.07
CA THR A 167 12.21 -2.90 -19.72
C THR A 167 12.43 -4.37 -19.33
N GLY A 168 13.52 -4.95 -19.79
CA GLY A 168 13.88 -6.32 -19.48
C GLY A 168 15.18 -6.75 -20.16
N PRO A 169 15.62 -8.01 -19.95
CA PRO A 169 14.92 -9.03 -19.17
C PRO A 169 14.87 -8.70 -17.67
N VAL A 170 13.77 -9.05 -17.01
CA VAL A 170 13.66 -9.06 -15.56
C VAL A 170 14.55 -10.18 -15.05
N GLU A 171 15.41 -9.83 -14.11
CA GLU A 171 16.28 -10.76 -13.41
C GLU A 171 15.55 -11.37 -12.22
N GLY A 172 15.90 -12.63 -11.94
CA GLY A 172 15.22 -13.48 -10.97
C GLY A 172 14.08 -14.31 -11.59
N GLU A 173 14.14 -15.62 -11.40
CA GLU A 173 13.05 -16.52 -11.80
C GLU A 173 11.86 -16.35 -10.85
N ASN A 174 10.63 -16.29 -11.40
CA ASN A 174 9.39 -16.29 -10.63
C ASN A 174 9.24 -15.11 -9.64
N VAL A 175 9.06 -13.89 -10.18
CA VAL A 175 8.72 -12.72 -9.36
C VAL A 175 7.51 -13.03 -8.46
N ASP A 176 7.74 -12.98 -7.15
CA ASP A 176 6.73 -13.32 -6.15
C ASP A 176 6.02 -12.06 -5.61
N ARG A 177 6.74 -10.94 -5.53
CA ARG A 177 6.25 -9.66 -5.01
C ARG A 177 6.81 -8.48 -5.76
N MET A 178 6.01 -7.43 -5.86
CA MET A 178 6.34 -6.21 -6.57
C MET A 178 5.66 -5.01 -5.91
N GLU A 179 6.38 -3.91 -5.73
CA GLU A 179 5.88 -2.67 -5.14
C GLU A 179 6.42 -1.44 -5.88
N LEU A 180 5.63 -0.37 -5.89
CA LEU A 180 6.01 0.95 -6.40
C LEU A 180 6.15 1.95 -5.25
N VAL A 181 7.35 2.49 -5.07
CA VAL A 181 7.67 3.49 -4.04
C VAL A 181 8.21 4.74 -4.70
N GLY A 182 7.36 5.78 -4.79
CA GLY A 182 7.66 6.97 -5.57
C GLY A 182 7.90 6.62 -7.04
N ASP A 183 9.08 6.98 -7.53
CA ASP A 183 9.58 6.70 -8.87
C ASP A 183 10.37 5.39 -8.97
N ARG A 184 10.34 4.54 -7.95
CA ARG A 184 11.05 3.25 -7.96
C ARG A 184 10.09 2.08 -7.99
N LEU A 185 10.35 1.15 -8.92
CA LEU A 185 9.80 -0.19 -8.86
C LEU A 185 10.77 -1.11 -8.11
N VAL A 186 10.28 -1.90 -7.18
CA VAL A 186 11.04 -2.95 -6.51
C VAL A 186 10.30 -4.27 -6.58
N TRP A 187 11.03 -5.37 -6.72
CA TRP A 187 10.45 -6.71 -6.71
C TRP A 187 11.42 -7.69 -6.09
N SER A 188 10.91 -8.85 -5.69
CA SER A 188 11.75 -9.98 -5.32
C SER A 188 11.51 -11.16 -6.24
N ALA A 189 12.55 -11.98 -6.35
CA ALA A 189 12.47 -13.34 -6.83
C ALA A 189 12.95 -14.25 -5.69
N PRO A 190 12.23 -15.32 -5.34
CA PRO A 190 12.63 -16.23 -4.27
C PRO A 190 14.08 -16.70 -4.43
N LEU A 191 14.84 -16.71 -3.33
CA LEU A 191 16.26 -17.07 -3.22
C LEU A 191 17.27 -16.14 -3.90
N ASP A 192 16.86 -15.38 -4.90
CA ASP A 192 17.79 -14.58 -5.68
C ASP A 192 18.08 -13.23 -5.00
N GLY A 193 17.02 -12.54 -4.61
CA GLY A 193 17.10 -11.31 -3.84
C GLY A 193 16.02 -10.30 -4.21
N VAL A 194 16.27 -9.05 -3.82
CA VAL A 194 15.44 -7.90 -4.15
C VAL A 194 16.13 -7.08 -5.25
N TRP A 195 15.35 -6.76 -6.27
CA TRP A 195 15.73 -5.99 -7.44
C TRP A 195 14.99 -4.66 -7.47
N ARG A 196 15.57 -3.68 -8.16
CA ARG A 196 14.99 -2.35 -8.34
C ARG A 196 15.16 -1.83 -9.76
N LEU A 197 14.25 -0.94 -10.14
CA LEU A 197 14.29 -0.13 -11.35
C LEU A 197 13.79 1.27 -11.02
N ASP A 198 14.63 2.29 -11.21
CA ASP A 198 14.20 3.68 -11.12
C ASP A 198 13.50 4.09 -12.44
N LEU A 199 12.34 4.73 -12.36
CA LEU A 199 11.47 5.05 -13.50
C LEU A 199 11.69 6.49 -13.97
N PRO A 200 11.54 6.79 -15.28
CA PRO A 200 11.20 5.88 -16.37
C PRO A 200 12.39 5.25 -17.10
N ALA A 201 13.63 5.60 -16.74
CA ALA A 201 14.81 5.33 -17.58
C ALA A 201 16.00 4.73 -16.80
N GLY A 202 15.75 4.15 -15.62
CA GLY A 202 16.77 3.47 -14.85
C GLY A 202 17.19 2.13 -15.45
N VAL A 203 18.23 1.55 -14.85
CA VAL A 203 18.69 0.19 -15.13
C VAL A 203 18.16 -0.75 -14.06
N ILE A 204 17.93 -2.00 -14.43
CA ILE A 204 17.57 -3.06 -13.48
C ILE A 204 18.81 -3.42 -12.67
N GLU A 205 18.72 -3.29 -11.35
CA GLU A 205 19.83 -3.55 -10.44
C GLU A 205 19.38 -4.40 -9.25
N ARG A 206 20.24 -5.30 -8.78
CA ARG A 206 20.04 -5.96 -7.51
C ARG A 206 20.32 -4.96 -6.38
N VAL A 207 19.41 -4.90 -5.41
CA VAL A 207 19.60 -4.08 -4.21
C VAL A 207 20.77 -4.66 -3.39
N PRO A 208 21.79 -3.85 -3.01
CA PRO A 208 22.90 -4.34 -2.21
C PRO A 208 22.45 -5.02 -0.91
N GLY A 209 23.08 -6.15 -0.57
CA GLY A 209 22.75 -6.92 0.64
C GLY A 209 21.44 -7.70 0.59
N SER A 210 20.76 -7.77 -0.57
CA SER A 210 19.48 -8.46 -0.71
C SER A 210 19.57 -9.94 -1.07
N ALA A 211 20.76 -10.49 -1.29
CA ALA A 211 20.94 -11.88 -1.71
C ALA A 211 20.30 -12.85 -0.69
N GLY A 212 19.45 -13.75 -1.19
CA GLY A 212 18.69 -14.69 -0.36
C GLY A 212 17.54 -14.08 0.44
N LEU A 213 17.20 -12.81 0.21
CA LEU A 213 16.08 -12.12 0.87
C LEU A 213 14.92 -11.89 -0.11
N GLN A 214 13.69 -11.94 0.41
CA GLN A 214 12.45 -11.68 -0.33
C GLN A 214 11.77 -10.42 0.19
N LEU A 215 11.11 -9.65 -0.69
CA LEU A 215 10.55 -8.34 -0.35
C LEU A 215 9.35 -8.49 0.58
N ALA A 216 9.42 -8.04 1.83
CA ALA A 216 8.26 -8.03 2.73
C ALA A 216 7.34 -6.83 2.43
N ALA A 217 7.93 -5.64 2.47
CA ALA A 217 7.35 -4.37 2.06
C ALA A 217 8.51 -3.37 2.05
N TRP A 218 8.69 -2.56 0.99
CA TRP A 218 9.87 -1.71 0.91
C TRP A 218 9.97 -0.74 2.12
N PRO A 219 11.14 -0.59 2.76
CA PRO A 219 12.46 -1.14 2.39
C PRO A 219 12.84 -2.46 3.09
N TRP A 220 11.89 -3.19 3.65
CA TRP A 220 12.11 -4.41 4.41
C TRP A 220 12.03 -5.68 3.56
N ALA A 221 12.98 -6.59 3.80
CA ALA A 221 13.03 -7.91 3.20
C ALA A 221 13.26 -9.00 4.26
N THR A 222 12.82 -10.22 4.00
CA THR A 222 12.94 -11.37 4.91
C THR A 222 13.73 -12.51 4.29
N ASP A 223 14.39 -13.31 5.11
CA ASP A 223 14.98 -14.59 4.74
C ASP A 223 13.91 -15.70 4.65
N GLU A 224 12.83 -15.44 3.91
CA GLU A 224 11.69 -16.35 3.85
C GLU A 224 12.12 -17.71 3.27
N PRO A 225 11.84 -18.82 3.99
CA PRO A 225 12.17 -20.15 3.51
C PRO A 225 11.25 -20.60 2.37
N LEU A 226 11.77 -21.45 1.48
CA LEU A 226 10.99 -22.04 0.38
C LEU A 226 9.84 -22.93 0.86
N HIS A 227 9.99 -23.53 2.04
CA HIS A 227 8.97 -24.39 2.62
C HIS A 227 7.83 -23.54 3.18
N LEU A 228 6.59 -23.79 2.74
CA LEU A 228 5.41 -22.99 3.12
C LEU A 228 5.19 -22.86 4.63
N ARG A 229 5.56 -23.89 5.41
CA ARG A 229 5.49 -23.88 6.89
C ARG A 229 6.71 -23.28 7.59
N GLY A 230 7.80 -23.02 6.85
CA GLY A 230 8.97 -22.39 7.44
C GLY A 230 8.69 -20.94 7.84
N ASN A 231 9.33 -20.50 8.92
CA ASN A 231 9.27 -19.11 9.37
C ASN A 231 10.55 -18.38 8.91
N PRO A 232 10.45 -17.13 8.42
CA PRO A 232 11.62 -16.27 8.33
C PRO A 232 12.20 -16.02 9.73
N THR A 233 13.52 -15.85 9.80
CA THR A 233 14.25 -15.63 11.07
C THR A 233 14.66 -14.17 11.26
N ARG A 234 14.66 -13.38 10.19
CA ARG A 234 15.06 -11.97 10.22
C ARG A 234 14.36 -11.10 9.19
N LEU A 235 14.17 -9.84 9.55
CA LEU A 235 13.80 -8.72 8.70
C LEU A 235 15.02 -7.81 8.52
N VAL A 236 15.34 -7.46 7.27
CA VAL A 236 16.46 -6.57 6.94
C VAL A 236 15.91 -5.35 6.22
N ASN A 237 16.23 -4.17 6.72
CA ASN A 237 15.98 -2.92 6.03
C ASN A 237 17.11 -2.68 5.02
N LEU A 238 16.79 -2.79 3.73
CA LEU A 238 17.78 -2.74 2.65
C LEU A 238 18.34 -1.33 2.38
N GLU A 239 17.70 -0.27 2.91
CA GLU A 239 18.24 1.09 2.81
C GLU A 239 19.26 1.40 3.90
N THR A 240 19.10 0.80 5.08
CA THR A 240 19.91 1.13 6.27
C THR A 240 20.81 0.00 6.75
N GLY A 241 20.63 -1.23 6.24
CA GLY A 241 21.29 -2.44 6.74
C GLY A 241 20.77 -2.92 8.09
N ARG A 242 19.81 -2.22 8.71
CA ARG A 242 19.26 -2.60 10.02
C ARG A 242 18.58 -3.97 9.94
N THR A 243 18.94 -4.86 10.85
CA THR A 243 18.31 -6.18 10.99
C THR A 243 17.43 -6.25 12.24
N VAL A 244 16.28 -6.92 12.15
CA VAL A 244 15.36 -7.22 13.24
C VAL A 244 15.14 -8.73 13.26
N THR A 245 15.35 -9.36 14.42
CA THR A 245 15.07 -10.79 14.60
C THR A 245 13.56 -11.02 14.59
N ILE A 246 13.11 -12.05 13.87
CA ILE A 246 11.73 -12.51 13.89
C ILE A 246 11.64 -13.67 14.87
N THR A 247 10.74 -13.57 15.85
CA THR A 247 10.50 -14.63 16.82
C THR A 247 9.08 -15.16 16.66
N PRO A 248 8.89 -16.39 16.16
CA PRO A 248 7.58 -17.01 16.14
C PRO A 248 7.08 -17.28 17.56
N ALA A 249 5.82 -16.91 17.85
CA ALA A 249 5.19 -17.40 19.07
C ALA A 249 5.10 -18.93 19.03
N ARG A 250 5.05 -19.55 20.22
CA ARG A 250 5.07 -21.01 20.35
C ARG A 250 4.02 -21.69 19.46
N GLY A 251 4.49 -22.61 18.62
CA GLY A 251 3.68 -23.41 17.71
C GLY A 251 3.20 -22.68 16.45
N VAL A 252 3.62 -21.42 16.23
CA VAL A 252 3.27 -20.68 15.02
C VAL A 252 4.24 -21.02 13.89
N GLU A 253 3.69 -21.39 12.74
CA GLU A 253 4.41 -21.73 11.51
C GLU A 253 3.94 -20.87 10.32
N GLY A 254 4.73 -20.88 9.25
CA GLY A 254 4.41 -20.20 7.98
C GLY A 254 4.23 -18.68 8.10
N LEU A 255 4.98 -18.00 8.97
CA LEU A 255 4.88 -16.55 9.16
C LEU A 255 5.13 -15.77 7.86
N ARG A 256 4.29 -14.77 7.60
CA ARG A 256 4.46 -13.72 6.60
C ARG A 256 4.44 -12.38 7.32
N CYS A 257 5.57 -11.69 7.31
CA CYS A 257 5.82 -10.52 8.14
C CYS A 257 5.91 -9.24 7.31
N GLY A 258 5.20 -8.19 7.73
CA GLY A 258 5.57 -6.80 7.42
C GLY A 258 6.70 -6.33 8.35
N SER A 259 6.91 -5.03 8.45
CA SER A 259 7.93 -4.47 9.35
C SER A 259 7.63 -4.65 10.84
N THR A 260 6.35 -4.77 11.20
CA THR A 260 5.91 -4.76 12.60
C THR A 260 5.05 -5.97 12.95
N TRP A 261 4.22 -6.40 12.01
CA TRP A 261 3.24 -7.46 12.23
C TRP A 261 3.48 -8.64 11.31
N CYS A 262 3.22 -9.84 11.83
CA CYS A 262 3.25 -11.08 11.10
C CYS A 262 1.92 -11.82 11.19
N LEU A 263 1.61 -12.58 10.16
CA LEU A 263 0.51 -13.54 10.12
C LEU A 263 1.10 -14.93 9.87
N GLY A 264 0.76 -15.89 10.71
CA GLY A 264 1.10 -17.30 10.54
C GLY A 264 -0.06 -18.19 10.94
N VAL A 265 0.22 -19.47 11.13
CA VAL A 265 -0.78 -20.48 11.48
C VAL A 265 -0.32 -21.26 12.71
N ARG A 266 -1.26 -21.60 13.59
CA ARG A 266 -1.08 -22.54 14.70
C ARG A 266 -2.30 -23.42 14.80
N ASP A 267 -2.12 -24.74 14.76
CA ASP A 267 -3.19 -25.73 14.81
C ASP A 267 -4.30 -25.48 13.77
N GLY A 268 -3.91 -25.01 12.58
CA GLY A 268 -4.83 -24.66 11.49
C GLY A 268 -5.56 -23.32 11.64
N ALA A 269 -5.40 -22.61 12.76
CA ALA A 269 -5.95 -21.27 12.97
C ALA A 269 -4.92 -20.19 12.66
N ALA A 270 -5.37 -19.08 12.06
CA ALA A 270 -4.49 -17.94 11.80
C ALA A 270 -4.09 -17.24 13.12
N VAL A 271 -2.82 -16.85 13.22
CA VAL A 271 -2.24 -16.12 14.36
C VAL A 271 -1.60 -14.85 13.86
N VAL A 272 -2.05 -13.71 14.39
CA VAL A 272 -1.41 -12.41 14.17
C VAL A 272 -0.54 -12.09 15.37
N GLN A 273 0.72 -11.72 15.13
CA GLN A 273 1.67 -11.37 16.19
C GLN A 273 2.58 -10.23 15.75
N ARG A 274 3.26 -9.62 16.71
CA ARG A 274 4.38 -8.72 16.45
C ARG A 274 5.57 -9.51 15.90
N THR A 275 6.52 -8.84 15.25
CA THR A 275 7.75 -9.47 14.73
C THR A 275 8.61 -10.11 15.83
N ASP A 276 8.56 -9.58 17.06
CA ASP A 276 9.19 -10.15 18.25
C ASP A 276 8.40 -11.31 18.89
N GLY A 277 7.30 -11.75 18.28
CA GLY A 277 6.42 -12.82 18.80
C GLY A 277 5.44 -12.34 19.87
N GLY A 278 5.54 -11.09 20.31
CA GLY A 278 4.64 -10.48 21.27
C GLY A 278 3.23 -10.27 20.73
N GLN A 279 2.29 -10.08 21.64
CA GLN A 279 0.89 -9.76 21.32
C GLN A 279 0.23 -10.76 20.35
N ALA A 280 0.64 -12.03 20.39
CA ALA A 280 0.06 -13.08 19.56
C ALA A 280 -1.44 -13.25 19.85
N ARG A 281 -2.25 -13.21 18.80
CA ARG A 281 -3.70 -13.35 18.86
C ARG A 281 -4.18 -14.32 17.79
N VAL A 282 -4.98 -15.31 18.21
CA VAL A 282 -5.68 -16.20 17.27
C VAL A 282 -6.81 -15.41 16.60
N ARG A 283 -6.92 -15.56 15.28
CA ARG A 283 -7.90 -14.88 14.41
C ARG A 283 -8.43 -15.88 13.38
N PRO A 284 -9.38 -16.77 13.76
CA PRO A 284 -9.88 -17.81 12.87
C PRO A 284 -10.45 -17.29 11.54
N GLU A 285 -10.95 -16.06 11.51
CA GLU A 285 -11.51 -15.37 10.35
C GLU A 285 -10.44 -14.98 9.30
N LEU A 286 -9.16 -15.12 9.64
CA LEU A 286 -8.05 -14.96 8.71
C LEU A 286 -7.54 -16.30 8.15
N ARG A 287 -8.24 -17.41 8.40
CA ARG A 287 -7.84 -18.75 7.93
C ARG A 287 -7.76 -18.82 6.40
N GLY A 288 -6.82 -19.63 5.90
CA GLY A 288 -6.67 -19.93 4.47
C GLY A 288 -5.98 -18.82 3.64
N ARG A 289 -5.58 -17.71 4.27
CA ARG A 289 -4.82 -16.64 3.63
C ARG A 289 -3.52 -16.42 4.41
N THR A 290 -2.38 -16.78 3.83
CA THR A 290 -1.05 -16.34 4.30
C THR A 290 -0.60 -15.19 3.40
N GLY A 291 -1.03 -13.98 3.76
CA GLY A 291 -0.69 -12.77 3.02
C GLY A 291 0.12 -11.80 3.87
N TYR A 292 0.90 -10.96 3.21
CA TYR A 292 1.59 -9.83 3.84
C TYR A 292 0.59 -8.77 4.28
N PRO A 293 0.84 -8.09 5.42
CA PRO A 293 -0.05 -7.01 5.86
C PRO A 293 0.00 -5.83 4.89
N TYR A 294 -1.15 -5.41 4.38
CA TYR A 294 -1.21 -4.19 3.58
C TYR A 294 -0.87 -2.98 4.47
N ARG A 295 0.16 -2.22 4.05
CA ARG A 295 0.72 -1.07 4.79
C ARG A 295 1.10 -1.41 6.25
N ASP A 296 1.57 -2.64 6.48
CA ASP A 296 1.95 -3.14 7.82
C ASP A 296 0.83 -2.96 8.86
N ARG A 297 -0.43 -3.04 8.40
CA ARG A 297 -1.61 -2.75 9.21
C ARG A 297 -2.76 -3.72 9.03
N PHE A 298 -3.13 -3.99 7.78
CA PHE A 298 -4.36 -4.73 7.48
C PHE A 298 -4.05 -6.15 7.02
N PHE A 299 -4.69 -7.12 7.67
CA PHE A 299 -4.74 -8.50 7.20
C PHE A 299 -6.13 -8.81 6.66
N VAL A 300 -6.19 -9.50 5.52
CA VAL A 300 -7.45 -9.79 4.81
C VAL A 300 -7.66 -11.30 4.73
N GLY A 301 -8.77 -11.76 5.31
CA GLY A 301 -9.32 -13.11 5.20
C GLY A 301 -10.82 -13.02 4.89
N SER A 302 -11.67 -13.80 5.56
CA SER A 302 -13.12 -13.55 5.56
C SER A 302 -13.50 -12.31 6.39
N ALA A 303 -12.53 -11.66 7.01
CA ALA A 303 -12.64 -10.39 7.70
C ALA A 303 -11.37 -9.54 7.43
N VAL A 304 -11.47 -8.23 7.68
CA VAL A 304 -10.32 -7.33 7.71
C VAL A 304 -9.89 -7.13 9.16
N TYR A 305 -8.67 -7.53 9.50
CA TYR A 305 -8.08 -7.23 10.80
C TYR A 305 -7.22 -5.97 10.70
N ASP A 306 -7.61 -4.91 11.41
CA ASP A 306 -6.83 -3.69 11.57
C ASP A 306 -5.99 -3.81 12.85
N THR A 307 -4.72 -4.18 12.70
CA THR A 307 -3.79 -4.34 13.82
C THR A 307 -3.62 -3.10 14.67
N ARG A 308 -3.82 -1.92 14.07
CA ARG A 308 -3.64 -0.65 14.76
C ARG A 308 -4.82 -0.35 15.68
N ALA A 309 -6.03 -0.60 15.21
CA ALA A 309 -7.23 -0.45 16.02
C ALA A 309 -7.50 -1.69 16.89
N GLY A 310 -6.84 -2.81 16.62
CA GLY A 310 -7.07 -4.09 17.29
C GLY A 310 -8.45 -4.69 16.97
N VAL A 311 -9.11 -4.24 15.90
CA VAL A 311 -10.47 -4.64 15.53
C VAL A 311 -10.47 -5.56 14.32
N LEU A 312 -11.42 -6.50 14.34
CA LEU A 312 -11.71 -7.39 13.24
C LEU A 312 -13.08 -7.02 12.66
N VAL A 313 -13.16 -6.87 11.34
CA VAL A 313 -14.38 -6.41 10.66
C VAL A 313 -14.78 -7.45 9.61
N PRO A 314 -15.88 -8.19 9.79
CA PRO A 314 -16.34 -9.22 8.84
C PRO A 314 -16.58 -8.67 7.43
N ILE A 315 -16.24 -9.47 6.41
CA ILE A 315 -16.61 -9.21 5.01
C ILE A 315 -17.86 -10.04 4.73
N GLU A 316 -18.98 -9.37 4.43
CA GLU A 316 -20.32 -9.97 4.38
C GLU A 316 -20.94 -9.87 2.96
N PRO A 317 -20.36 -10.54 1.95
CA PRO A 317 -20.90 -10.50 0.59
C PRO A 317 -22.21 -11.30 0.52
N PRO A 318 -23.23 -10.84 -0.23
CA PRO A 318 -24.53 -11.52 -0.31
C PRO A 318 -24.47 -12.98 -0.77
N ASP A 319 -23.53 -13.32 -1.65
CA ASP A 319 -23.36 -14.66 -2.24
C ASP A 319 -22.18 -15.43 -1.62
N GLY A 320 -21.56 -14.91 -0.56
CA GLY A 320 -20.37 -15.50 0.07
C GLY A 320 -19.07 -15.31 -0.73
N LYS A 321 -19.11 -14.70 -1.92
CA LYS A 321 -17.93 -14.57 -2.80
C LYS A 321 -17.36 -13.16 -2.75
N TRP A 322 -16.04 -13.10 -2.65
CA TRP A 322 -15.29 -11.84 -2.71
C TRP A 322 -13.92 -12.07 -3.34
N SER A 323 -13.33 -11.00 -3.83
CA SER A 323 -11.99 -10.94 -4.41
C SER A 323 -11.16 -9.88 -3.71
N SER A 324 -9.83 -10.03 -3.75
CA SER A 324 -8.92 -9.02 -3.21
C SER A 324 -7.68 -8.86 -4.08
N GLY A 325 -7.14 -7.66 -4.07
CA GLY A 325 -5.81 -7.33 -4.55
C GLY A 325 -5.09 -6.42 -3.55
N PRO A 326 -3.90 -5.89 -3.88
CA PRO A 326 -3.16 -5.00 -2.99
C PRO A 326 -4.01 -3.80 -2.52
N GLY A 327 -4.46 -3.83 -1.27
CA GLY A 327 -5.24 -2.77 -0.65
C GLY A 327 -6.71 -2.65 -1.09
N VAL A 328 -7.23 -3.58 -1.90
CA VAL A 328 -8.64 -3.58 -2.33
C VAL A 328 -9.32 -4.92 -2.06
N ILE A 329 -10.59 -4.85 -1.67
CA ILE A 329 -11.49 -5.99 -1.50
C ILE A 329 -12.76 -5.67 -2.28
N SER A 330 -13.35 -6.66 -2.94
CA SER A 330 -14.57 -6.44 -3.73
C SER A 330 -15.48 -7.65 -3.78
N TRP A 331 -16.77 -7.42 -4.00
CA TRP A 331 -17.78 -8.46 -4.19
C TRP A 331 -18.95 -7.92 -5.02
N ALA A 332 -19.76 -8.82 -5.57
CA ALA A 332 -20.97 -8.44 -6.28
C ALA A 332 -21.99 -7.82 -5.33
N ALA A 333 -22.52 -6.66 -5.68
CA ALA A 333 -23.67 -6.05 -5.02
C ALA A 333 -24.98 -6.59 -5.63
N ARG A 334 -26.12 -6.36 -4.96
CA ARG A 334 -27.43 -6.93 -5.37
C ARG A 334 -28.03 -6.29 -6.61
N ASP A 335 -27.50 -5.15 -7.02
CA ASP A 335 -27.99 -4.24 -8.05
C ASP A 335 -27.22 -4.34 -9.38
N GLY A 336 -26.36 -5.36 -9.54
CA GLY A 336 -25.47 -5.45 -10.71
C GLY A 336 -24.31 -4.44 -10.64
N GLU A 337 -23.98 -3.94 -9.44
CA GLU A 337 -22.76 -3.22 -9.19
C GLU A 337 -21.72 -4.10 -8.49
N VAL A 338 -20.49 -3.60 -8.38
CA VAL A 338 -19.43 -4.18 -7.57
C VAL A 338 -19.21 -3.28 -6.36
N ARG A 339 -19.35 -3.86 -5.16
CA ARG A 339 -19.01 -3.18 -3.90
C ARG A 339 -17.51 -3.30 -3.69
N VAL A 340 -16.85 -2.21 -3.31
CA VAL A 340 -15.39 -2.15 -3.14
C VAL A 340 -15.03 -1.52 -1.81
N VAL A 341 -14.05 -2.12 -1.13
CA VAL A 341 -13.37 -1.56 0.04
C VAL A 341 -11.95 -1.18 -0.38
N ASN A 342 -11.64 0.10 -0.30
CA ASN A 342 -10.32 0.66 -0.55
C ASN A 342 -9.59 0.92 0.78
N LEU A 343 -8.71 0.01 1.18
CA LEU A 343 -7.97 0.12 2.45
C LEU A 343 -7.02 1.32 2.48
N ALA A 344 -6.66 1.89 1.32
CA ALA A 344 -5.87 3.13 1.28
C ALA A 344 -6.65 4.36 1.76
N ALA A 345 -7.99 4.30 1.74
CA ALA A 345 -8.89 5.35 2.23
C ALA A 345 -9.13 5.29 3.75
N VAL A 346 -8.73 4.20 4.42
CA VAL A 346 -8.87 4.10 5.88
C VAL A 346 -7.84 5.04 6.53
N PRO A 347 -8.26 6.06 7.30
CA PRO A 347 -7.35 7.02 7.88
C PRO A 347 -6.25 6.35 8.69
N PRO A 348 -5.02 6.86 8.67
CA PRO A 348 -4.07 6.51 9.72
C PRO A 348 -4.75 6.93 11.03
N GLY A 349 -4.92 6.02 11.98
CA GLY A 349 -5.53 6.35 13.27
C GLY A 349 -4.93 7.63 13.88
N ARG A 350 -5.66 8.32 14.73
CA ARG A 350 -5.03 9.30 15.62
C ARG A 350 -4.46 8.50 16.80
N TYR A 351 -3.18 8.69 17.10
CA TYR A 351 -2.55 8.13 18.30
C TYR A 351 -2.84 9.02 19.49
#